data_AF-A0A6L9JQY1-F1
#
_entry.id   AF-A0A6L9JQY1-F1
#
_cell.length_a   1.000
_cell.length_b   1.000
_cell.length_c   1.000
_cell.angle_alpha   90.00
_cell.angle_beta   90.00
_cell.angle_gamma   90.00
#
_symmetry.space_group_name_H-M   'P 1'
#
loop_
_entity.id
_entity.type
_entity.pdbx_description
1 polymer ?
#
loop_
_entity_poly.entity_id
_entity_poly.type
_entity_poly.pdbx_seq_one_letter_code
_entity_poly.pdbx_strand_id
1 'polypeptide(L)'
;MILKEDGTERPLSILCLEDKIVQQAAVTVLNQIYETDFLGFSYGFRPGRGQHDALDALNVAVMERKVNWVLDLDISRFFDTVEHDWLIRFIQ
;
A
#
# COMPACT_ATOMS: atom_id res chain seq x y z
N MET A 1 15.59 14.03 6.64
CA MET A 1 14.24 14.44 7.12
C MET A 1 13.63 15.32 6.04
N ILE A 2 12.33 15.18 5.76
CA ILE A 2 11.58 16.12 4.91
C ILE A 2 10.36 16.61 5.72
N LEU A 3 10.07 17.91 5.62
CA LEU A 3 8.91 18.52 6.25
C LEU A 3 7.63 18.10 5.53
N LYS A 4 6.62 17.69 6.30
CA LYS A 4 5.25 17.51 5.81
C LYS A 4 4.48 18.83 5.87
N GLU A 5 3.35 18.87 5.18
CA GLU A 5 2.39 19.99 5.21
C GLU A 5 1.82 20.27 6.61
N ASP A 6 1.78 19.25 7.48
CA ASP A 6 1.33 19.34 8.87
C ASP A 6 2.40 19.85 9.85
N GLY A 7 3.59 20.21 9.35
CA GLY A 7 4.72 20.70 10.15
C GLY A 7 5.53 19.61 10.85
N THR A 8 5.15 18.34 10.72
CA THR A 8 5.93 17.21 11.24
C THR A 8 7.06 16.81 10.30
N GLU A 9 8.16 16.29 10.84
CA GLU A 9 9.26 15.78 10.02
C GLU A 9 9.09 14.30 9.69
N ARG A 10 9.29 13.94 8.43
CA ARG A 10 9.35 12.55 7.97
C ARG A 10 10.80 12.09 7.87
N PRO A 11 11.22 11.07 8.64
CA PRO A 11 12.49 10.41 8.38
C PRO A 11 12.44 9.73 7.01
N LEU A 12 13.51 9.94 6.23
CA LEU A 12 13.72 9.21 4.99
C LEU A 12 14.87 8.24 5.19
N SER A 13 14.54 6.96 5.13
CA SER A 13 15.53 5.89 5.09
C SER A 13 16.06 5.77 3.67
N ILE A 14 17.11 6.56 3.36
CA ILE A 14 17.79 6.48 2.07
C ILE A 14 18.83 5.36 2.17
N LEU A 15 18.49 4.21 1.58
CA LEU A 15 19.42 3.09 1.44
C LEU A 15 20.46 3.35 0.34
N CYS A 16 21.56 2.60 0.36
CA CYS A 16 22.55 2.63 -0.72
C CYS A 16 21.93 2.14 -2.04
N LEU A 17 22.63 2.39 -3.15
CA LEU A 17 22.11 2.04 -4.47
C LEU A 17 21.98 0.52 -4.62
N GLU A 18 22.96 -0.21 -4.10
CA GLU A 18 23.02 -1.66 -4.13
C GLU A 18 21.80 -2.29 -3.44
N ASP A 19 21.44 -1.79 -2.25
CA ASP A 19 20.26 -2.25 -1.52
C ASP A 19 18.97 -1.98 -2.30
N LYS A 20 18.86 -0.80 -2.94
CA LYS A 20 17.70 -0.47 -3.77
C LYS A 20 17.55 -1.39 -4.97
N ILE A 21 18.66 -1.80 -5.58
CA ILE A 21 18.65 -2.75 -6.70
C ILE A 21 18.13 -4.11 -6.24
N VAL A 22 18.60 -4.60 -5.09
CA VAL A 22 18.16 -5.89 -4.53
C VAL A 22 16.68 -5.82 -4.13
N GLN A 23 16.24 -4.74 -3.49
CA GLN A 23 14.83 -4.52 -3.15
C GLN A 23 13.95 -4.47 -4.39
N GLN A 24 14.38 -3.77 -5.44
CA GLN A 24 13.61 -3.69 -6.67
C GLN A 24 13.49 -5.05 -7.36
N ALA A 25 14.57 -5.86 -7.35
CA ALA A 25 14.52 -7.22 -7.87
C ALA A 25 13.53 -8.10 -7.08
N ALA A 26 13.53 -8.00 -5.75
CA ALA A 26 12.57 -8.69 -4.90
C ALA A 26 11.12 -8.25 -5.21
N VAL A 27 10.85 -6.94 -5.31
CA VAL A 27 9.54 -6.40 -5.68
C VAL A 27 9.08 -6.94 -7.03
N THR A 28 9.95 -7.00 -8.04
CA THR A 28 9.61 -7.54 -9.35
C THR A 28 9.15 -8.99 -9.28
N VAL A 29 9.86 -9.85 -8.55
CA VAL A 29 9.49 -11.26 -8.39
C VAL A 29 8.20 -11.41 -7.58
N LEU A 30 8.09 -10.72 -6.44
CA LEU A 30 6.92 -10.80 -5.57
C LEU A 30 5.65 -10.31 -6.27
N ASN A 31 5.73 -9.24 -7.07
CA ASN A 31 4.59 -8.76 -7.85
C ASN A 31 4.09 -9.81 -8.84
N GLN A 32 4.97 -10.60 -9.48
CA GLN A 32 4.52 -11.66 -10.40
C GLN A 32 3.74 -12.78 -9.69
N ILE A 33 4.03 -13.02 -8.40
CA ILE A 33 3.36 -14.04 -7.59
C ILE A 33 2.02 -13.48 -7.07
N TYR A 34 2.10 -12.39 -6.29
CA TYR A 34 0.97 -11.91 -5.49
C TYR A 34 -0.04 -11.08 -6.28
N GLU A 35 0.27 -10.58 -7.48
CA GLU A 35 -0.74 -9.84 -8.25
C GLU A 35 -1.95 -10.69 -8.64
N THR A 36 -1.77 -12.01 -8.75
CA THR A 36 -2.88 -12.94 -9.00
C THR A 36 -3.77 -13.16 -7.78
N ASP A 37 -3.21 -13.00 -6.57
CA ASP A 37 -3.91 -13.22 -5.30
C ASP A 37 -4.55 -11.93 -4.75
N PHE A 38 -4.04 -10.76 -5.13
CA PHE A 38 -4.56 -9.49 -4.65
C PHE A 38 -6.01 -9.25 -5.08
N LEU A 39 -6.84 -8.91 -4.10
CA LEU A 39 -8.26 -8.63 -4.31
C LEU A 39 -8.48 -7.46 -5.28
N GLY A 40 -9.56 -7.56 -6.06
CA GLY A 40 -9.90 -6.58 -7.10
C GLY A 40 -10.18 -5.16 -6.59
N PHE A 41 -10.39 -4.99 -5.28
CA PHE A 41 -10.61 -3.69 -4.61
C PHE A 41 -9.38 -3.18 -3.86
N SER A 42 -8.21 -3.81 -4.02
CA SER A 42 -6.93 -3.27 -3.57
C SER A 42 -6.29 -2.47 -4.71
N TYR A 43 -5.93 -1.20 -4.44
CA TYR A 43 -5.43 -0.28 -5.45
C TYR A 43 -4.05 0.33 -5.11
N GLY A 44 -3.66 0.34 -3.84
CA GLY A 44 -2.42 0.97 -3.40
C GLY A 44 -1.18 0.19 -3.85
N PHE A 45 -0.18 0.90 -4.39
CA PHE A 45 1.15 0.37 -4.74
C PHE A 45 1.16 -0.81 -5.72
N ARG A 46 0.10 -0.99 -6.53
CA ARG A 46 -0.02 -2.07 -7.50
C ARG A 46 0.28 -1.60 -8.93
N PRO A 47 0.95 -2.41 -9.77
CA PRO A 47 1.15 -2.07 -11.18
C PRO A 47 -0.18 -1.92 -11.92
N GLY A 48 -0.34 -0.84 -12.68
CA GLY A 48 -1.52 -0.60 -13.51
C GLY A 48 -2.81 -0.26 -12.73
N ARG A 49 -2.71 0.01 -11.43
CA ARG A 49 -3.82 0.50 -10.59
C ARG A 49 -3.40 1.78 -9.88
N GLY A 50 -4.33 2.73 -9.78
CA GLY A 50 -4.08 4.04 -9.21
C GLY A 50 -5.19 4.56 -8.30
N GLN A 51 -4.96 5.75 -7.76
CA GLN A 51 -5.90 6.44 -6.88
C GLN A 51 -7.23 6.80 -7.57
N HIS A 52 -7.22 7.04 -8.88
CA HIS A 52 -8.44 7.26 -9.64
C HIS A 52 -9.30 5.99 -9.77
N ASP A 53 -8.70 4.81 -9.95
CA ASP A 53 -9.45 3.54 -10.00
C ASP A 53 -10.16 3.25 -8.67
N ALA A 54 -9.51 3.60 -7.55
CA ALA A 54 -10.10 3.48 -6.22
C ALA A 54 -11.29 4.44 -6.03
N LEU A 55 -11.16 5.67 -6.53
CA LEU A 55 -12.23 6.67 -6.48
C LEU A 55 -13.44 6.27 -7.34
N ASP A 56 -13.18 5.75 -8.54
CA ASP A 56 -14.24 5.28 -9.44
C ASP A 56 -15.01 4.10 -8.81
N ALA A 57 -14.30 3.15 -8.22
CA ALA A 57 -14.92 2.03 -7.52
C ALA A 57 -15.75 2.49 -6.30
N LEU A 58 -15.25 3.47 -5.54
CA LEU A 58 -15.99 4.06 -4.43
C LEU A 58 -17.25 4.79 -4.92
N ASN A 59 -17.13 5.57 -6.00
CA ASN A 59 -18.25 6.30 -6.58
C ASN A 59 -19.36 5.34 -7.04
N VAL A 60 -19.02 4.27 -7.76
CA VAL A 60 -19.96 3.22 -8.16
C VAL A 60 -20.62 2.58 -6.93
N ALA A 61 -19.83 2.22 -5.91
CA ALA A 61 -20.35 1.58 -4.70
C ALA A 61 -21.34 2.47 -3.94
N VAL A 62 -21.07 3.77 -3.83
CA VAL A 62 -21.91 4.72 -3.09
C VAL A 62 -23.12 5.18 -3.90
N MET A 63 -22.97 5.41 -5.20
CA MET A 63 -24.03 5.95 -6.05
C MET A 63 -25.02 4.89 -6.52
N GLU A 64 -24.57 3.66 -6.77
CA GLU A 64 -25.43 2.60 -7.31
C GLU A 64 -26.05 1.70 -6.23
N ARG A 65 -25.48 1.69 -5.02
CA ARG A 65 -25.98 0.88 -3.90
C ARG A 65 -26.54 1.76 -2.80
N LYS A 66 -27.44 1.20 -1.99
CA LYS A 66 -27.99 1.85 -0.80
C LYS A 66 -26.98 1.80 0.35
N VAL A 67 -25.94 2.62 0.26
CA VAL A 67 -24.94 2.81 1.32
C VAL A 67 -25.39 3.96 2.22
N ASN A 68 -25.58 3.68 3.51
CA ASN A 68 -26.02 4.70 4.49
C ASN A 68 -24.86 5.22 5.35
N TRP A 69 -23.75 4.48 5.43
CA TRP A 69 -22.62 4.78 6.29
C TRP A 69 -21.32 4.40 5.60
N VAL A 70 -20.32 5.28 5.71
CA VAL A 70 -18.95 5.03 5.28
C VAL A 70 -18.07 5.04 6.53
N LEU A 71 -17.29 3.99 6.70
CA LEU A 71 -16.33 3.87 7.79
C LEU A 71 -14.94 4.19 7.24
N ASP A 72 -14.38 5.32 7.67
CA ASP A 72 -13.03 5.72 7.33
C ASP A 72 -12.06 5.13 8.37
N LEU A 73 -11.11 4.32 7.91
CA LEU A 73 -10.15 3.60 8.76
C LEU A 73 -8.74 3.83 8.23
N ASP A 74 -7.83 4.14 9.15
CA ASP A 74 -6.40 4.22 8.88
C ASP A 74 -5.60 3.41 9.92
N ILE A 75 -4.50 2.81 9.49
CA ILE A 75 -3.61 2.04 10.36
C ILE A 75 -2.47 2.95 10.82
N SER A 76 -2.46 3.29 12.10
CA SER A 76 -1.42 4.13 12.68
C SER A 76 -0.05 3.45 12.58
N ARG A 77 0.92 4.14 11.97
CA ARG A 77 2.34 3.74 11.90
C ARG A 77 2.53 2.30 11.39
N PHE A 78 1.83 1.93 10.32
CA PHE A 78 1.85 0.58 9.75
C PHE A 78 3.29 0.01 9.61
N PHE A 79 4.20 0.73 8.94
CA PHE A 79 5.56 0.26 8.71
C PHE A 79 6.44 0.21 9.98
N ASP A 80 6.11 1.00 11.01
CA ASP A 80 6.87 0.99 12.27
C ASP A 80 6.37 -0.10 13.25
N THR A 81 5.13 -0.56 13.07
CA THR A 81 4.43 -1.47 14.00
C THR A 81 4.17 -2.86 13.43
N VAL A 82 4.52 -3.12 12.17
CA VAL A 82 4.37 -4.43 11.55
C VAL A 82 5.22 -5.49 12.27
N GLU A 83 4.56 -6.57 12.68
CA GLU A 83 5.20 -7.70 13.35
C GLU A 83 5.92 -8.56 12.29
N HIS A 84 7.24 -8.73 12.47
CA HIS A 84 8.10 -9.29 11.43
C HIS A 84 7.93 -10.81 11.31
N ASP A 85 7.66 -11.54 12.41
CA ASP A 85 7.47 -12.98 12.37
C ASP A 85 6.22 -13.35 11.55
N TRP A 86 5.13 -12.60 11.74
CA TRP A 86 3.91 -12.72 10.94
C TRP A 86 4.15 -12.37 9.48
N LEU A 87 4.88 -11.28 9.20
CA LEU A 87 5.18 -10.88 7.82
C LEU A 87 5.92 -12.00 7.07
N ILE A 88 6.93 -12.61 7.70
CA ILE A 88 7.66 -13.75 7.10
C ILE A 88 6.75 -14.96 6.89
N ARG A 89 5.87 -15.27 7.85
CA ARG A 89 4.92 -16.40 7.72
C ARG A 89 3.92 -16.21 6.58
N PHE A 90 3.57 -14.98 6.22
CA PHE A 90 2.69 -14.72 5.07
C PHE A 90 3.39 -14.86 3.72
N ILE A 91 4.73 -14.84 3.70
CA ILE A 91 5.54 -14.93 2.47
C ILE A 91 5.98 -16.39 2.20
N GLN A 92 6.06 -17.23 3.24
CA GLN A 92 6.42 -18.66 3.17
C GLN A 92 5.25 -19.53 2.71
#